data_AF-A0AAE0WH07-F1
#
_entry.id   AF-A0AAE0WH07-F1
#
_cell.length_a   1.000
_cell.length_b   1.000
_cell.length_c   1.000
_cell.angle_alpha   90.00
_cell.angle_beta   90.00
_cell.angle_gamma   90.00
#
_symmetry.space_group_name_H-M   'P 1'
#
loop_
_entity.id
_entity.type
_entity.pdbx_description
1 polymer ?
#
loop_
_entity_poly.entity_id
_entity_poly.type
_entity_poly.pdbx_seq_one_letter_code
_entity_poly.pdbx_strand_id
1 'polypeptide(L)'
;MALPAHLPGMTTRDAIIDAFYRCVNAYDYADDTLFESSLTPNLTITMLGQTMHGRDEIRKHNYDFVKTLDTTHFLSNIRVQIKEGEKEAEVTCNAVAYHYRPGTGSLPDAKTLVSGALYDCLVVWDEGEGLWKIREWEFKLMWREGDGSVMQPSEVGASGDHHKPMFTRTKTNPHTKDIYKIVQNNEQNMSIFDTDTAGLPDSHRATDSAHRKIELQQPADLTYLIANLSRSAREKLDKHFPPSASQQGVSGEDAMRKRVEDLVSNYITNTFALAKPNLSINGLSSTEMETELARAGGEGGEEEELAPFDSKLAQRLQALAAQIEAQTLQLANLRRTAPGETARKWEEGFVGRGREWEERFAVEGRGRMELARGVDVGVSEVKRQEEVERSWRDGEERLGVLKTGMGSTVARLEKAKMAVEVAEEK
;
A
#
# COMPACT_ATOMS: atom_id res chain seq x y z
N MET A 1 -10.72 -0.90 23.88
CA MET A 1 -10.35 0.52 24.14
C MET A 1 -11.03 1.31 23.05
N ALA A 2 -11.86 2.31 23.37
CA ALA A 2 -12.55 3.10 22.35
C ALA A 2 -11.60 4.18 21.83
N LEU A 3 -11.46 4.29 20.51
CA LEU A 3 -10.63 5.30 19.87
C LEU A 3 -11.49 6.55 19.57
N PRO A 4 -10.97 7.76 19.78
CA PRO A 4 -11.73 8.98 19.51
C PRO A 4 -11.94 9.17 18.01
N ALA A 5 -13.17 9.50 17.61
CA ALA A 5 -13.50 9.84 16.22
C ALA A 5 -13.01 11.23 15.79
N HIS A 6 -12.67 12.10 16.74
CA HIS A 6 -12.17 13.45 16.48
C HIS A 6 -10.83 13.63 17.19
N LEU A 7 -9.78 13.96 16.42
CA LEU A 7 -8.48 14.34 17.00
C LEU A 7 -8.20 15.82 16.73
N PRO A 8 -7.61 16.55 17.68
CA PRO A 8 -7.28 17.95 17.49
C PRO A 8 -6.00 18.13 16.65
N GLY A 9 -5.85 19.31 16.04
CA GLY A 9 -4.56 19.75 15.48
C GLY A 9 -4.16 19.12 14.15
N MET A 10 -5.08 18.49 13.43
CA MET A 10 -4.80 17.93 12.10
C MET A 10 -4.74 19.01 11.03
N THR A 11 -3.85 18.82 10.06
CA THR A 11 -3.95 19.52 8.77
C THR A 11 -5.15 18.98 7.98
N THR A 12 -5.64 19.72 6.98
CA THR A 12 -6.71 19.22 6.08
C THR A 12 -6.35 17.89 5.44
N ARG A 13 -5.08 17.74 5.00
CA ARG A 13 -4.58 16.50 4.40
C ARG A 13 -4.66 15.35 5.40
N ASP A 14 -4.21 15.56 6.64
CA ASP A 14 -4.22 14.51 7.66
C ASP A 14 -5.65 14.15 8.06
N ALA A 15 -6.56 15.13 8.13
CA ALA A 15 -7.98 14.89 8.42
C ALA A 15 -8.68 14.06 7.32
N ILE A 16 -8.30 14.25 6.05
CA ILE A 16 -8.78 13.42 4.94
C ILE A 16 -8.26 11.98 5.08
N ILE A 17 -6.96 11.81 5.38
CA ILE A 17 -6.35 10.50 5.59
C ILE A 17 -6.97 9.80 6.80
N ASP A 18 -7.25 10.55 7.86
CA ASP A 18 -7.86 10.05 9.08
C ASP A 18 -9.26 9.46 8.85
N ALA A 19 -10.03 9.94 7.87
CA ALA A 19 -11.27 9.28 7.48
C ALA A 19 -11.06 7.79 7.14
N PHE A 20 -9.95 7.45 6.49
CA PHE A 20 -9.60 6.07 6.18
C PHE A 20 -9.10 5.32 7.41
N TYR A 21 -8.26 5.95 8.24
CA TYR A 21 -7.81 5.31 9.48
C TYR A 21 -8.95 5.00 10.43
N ARG A 22 -9.91 5.92 10.59
CA ARG A 22 -11.15 5.65 11.31
C ARG A 22 -11.93 4.50 10.69
N CYS A 23 -12.04 4.46 9.36
CA CYS A 23 -12.71 3.36 8.67
C CYS A 23 -12.06 1.99 8.96
N VAL A 24 -10.75 1.85 8.76
CA VAL A 24 -10.07 0.56 8.97
C VAL A 24 -10.01 0.16 10.46
N ASN A 25 -9.79 1.14 11.34
CA ASN A 25 -9.85 0.89 12.79
C ASN A 25 -11.26 0.51 13.24
N ALA A 26 -12.32 0.98 12.57
CA ALA A 26 -13.67 0.55 12.88
C ALA A 26 -13.87 -0.95 12.68
N TYR A 27 -13.23 -1.55 11.67
CA TYR A 27 -13.22 -3.00 11.47
C TYR A 27 -12.36 -3.68 12.55
N ASP A 28 -11.12 -3.23 12.72
CA ASP A 28 -10.13 -3.92 13.56
C ASP A 28 -10.44 -3.84 15.06
N TYR A 29 -11.11 -2.78 15.51
CA TYR A 29 -11.55 -2.61 16.90
C TYR A 29 -13.04 -2.92 17.11
N ALA A 30 -13.76 -3.31 16.06
CA ALA A 30 -15.22 -3.48 16.07
C ALA A 30 -15.97 -2.28 16.66
N ASP A 31 -15.61 -1.06 16.21
CA ASP A 31 -16.10 0.21 16.76
C ASP A 31 -17.12 0.88 15.82
N ASP A 32 -18.40 0.81 16.19
CA ASP A 32 -19.50 1.40 15.42
C ASP A 32 -19.40 2.93 15.31
N THR A 33 -18.81 3.61 16.30
CA THR A 33 -18.66 5.08 16.31
C THR A 33 -17.63 5.49 15.26
N LEU A 34 -16.51 4.78 15.18
CA LEU A 34 -15.53 5.02 14.12
C LEU A 34 -16.11 4.76 12.74
N PHE A 35 -16.89 3.67 12.58
CA PHE A 35 -17.54 3.33 11.32
C PHE A 35 -18.43 4.49 10.83
N GLU A 36 -19.32 4.97 11.70
CA GLU A 36 -20.26 6.06 11.38
C GLU A 36 -19.56 7.40 11.13
N SER A 37 -18.49 7.66 11.87
CA SER A 37 -17.72 8.88 11.68
C SER A 37 -16.99 8.88 10.33
N SER A 38 -16.55 7.72 9.82
CA SER A 38 -15.70 7.63 8.63
C SER A 38 -16.45 7.67 7.29
N LEU A 39 -17.74 7.32 7.27
CA LEU A 39 -18.52 7.09 6.05
C LEU A 39 -19.74 8.01 5.98
N THR A 40 -20.01 8.59 4.81
CA THR A 40 -21.25 9.36 4.61
C THR A 40 -22.47 8.43 4.64
N PRO A 41 -23.66 8.92 5.06
CA PRO A 41 -24.87 8.11 5.06
C PRO A 41 -25.25 7.54 3.68
N ASN A 42 -24.93 8.28 2.60
CA ASN A 42 -25.24 7.97 1.21
C ASN A 42 -24.04 7.41 0.41
N LEU A 43 -23.00 6.91 1.09
CA LEU A 43 -21.80 6.35 0.48
C LEU A 43 -22.13 5.29 -0.57
N THR A 44 -21.37 5.26 -1.66
CA THR A 44 -21.40 4.17 -2.64
C THR A 44 -20.08 3.39 -2.62
N ILE A 45 -20.14 2.08 -2.39
CA ILE A 45 -18.96 1.19 -2.48
C ILE A 45 -19.14 0.24 -3.67
N THR A 46 -18.19 0.23 -4.59
CA THR A 46 -18.11 -0.77 -5.65
C THR A 46 -17.02 -1.78 -5.34
N MET A 47 -17.40 -3.03 -5.10
CA MET A 47 -16.51 -4.14 -4.79
C MET A 47 -16.85 -5.34 -5.66
N LEU A 48 -15.84 -5.93 -6.33
CA LEU A 48 -16.02 -7.14 -7.16
C LEU A 48 -17.11 -6.99 -8.25
N GLY A 49 -17.29 -5.79 -8.79
CA GLY A 49 -18.31 -5.49 -9.80
C GLY A 49 -19.74 -5.40 -9.26
N GLN A 50 -19.91 -5.43 -7.93
CA GLN A 50 -21.17 -5.16 -7.26
C GLN A 50 -21.06 -3.83 -6.52
N THR A 51 -22.15 -3.05 -6.57
CA THR A 51 -22.21 -1.74 -5.93
C THR A 51 -23.23 -1.77 -4.80
N MET A 52 -22.80 -1.38 -3.60
CA MET A 52 -23.65 -1.20 -2.42
C MET A 52 -23.90 0.29 -2.22
N HIS A 53 -25.13 0.64 -1.84
CA HIS A 53 -25.59 2.01 -1.70
C HIS A 53 -26.04 2.32 -0.28
N GLY A 54 -25.43 3.34 0.29
CA GLY A 54 -25.71 3.81 1.63
C GLY A 54 -25.01 2.98 2.71
N ARG A 55 -24.75 3.66 3.83
CA ARG A 55 -24.03 3.10 4.96
C ARG A 55 -24.73 1.90 5.59
N ASP A 56 -26.07 1.88 5.57
CA ASP A 56 -26.87 0.79 6.14
C ASP A 56 -26.73 -0.52 5.36
N GLU A 57 -26.65 -0.45 4.02
CA GLU A 57 -26.46 -1.64 3.19
C GLU A 57 -25.07 -2.24 3.40
N ILE A 58 -24.04 -1.37 3.46
CA ILE A 58 -22.65 -1.76 3.73
C ILE A 58 -22.54 -2.36 5.13
N ARG A 59 -23.22 -1.75 6.11
CA ARG A 59 -23.25 -2.25 7.48
C ARG A 59 -23.75 -3.69 7.51
N LYS A 60 -24.94 -3.90 6.94
CA LYS A 60 -25.62 -5.20 6.93
C LYS A 60 -24.86 -6.29 6.17
N HIS A 61 -24.30 -5.97 5.01
CA HIS A 61 -23.73 -6.99 4.11
C HIS A 61 -22.21 -7.14 4.21
N ASN A 62 -21.54 -6.27 4.97
CA ASN A 62 -20.09 -6.30 5.11
C ASN A 62 -19.66 -6.07 6.56
N TYR A 63 -19.87 -4.88 7.10
CA TYR A 63 -19.26 -4.47 8.37
C TYR A 63 -19.68 -5.34 9.56
N ASP A 64 -20.98 -5.61 9.73
CA ASP A 64 -21.47 -6.37 10.89
C ASP A 64 -20.96 -7.81 10.93
N PHE A 65 -20.61 -8.39 9.78
CA PHE A 65 -19.96 -9.69 9.72
C PHE A 65 -18.45 -9.56 9.96
N VAL A 66 -17.77 -8.67 9.24
CA VAL A 66 -16.30 -8.55 9.31
C VAL A 66 -15.84 -8.12 10.70
N LYS A 67 -16.57 -7.24 11.38
CA LYS A 67 -16.24 -6.79 12.75
C LYS A 67 -16.27 -7.92 13.81
N THR A 68 -16.82 -9.09 13.48
CA THR A 68 -16.80 -10.28 14.36
C THR A 68 -15.53 -11.11 14.20
N LEU A 69 -14.76 -10.86 13.15
CA LEU A 69 -13.51 -11.56 12.86
C LEU A 69 -12.34 -10.86 13.58
N ASP A 70 -11.24 -11.59 13.77
CA ASP A 70 -9.98 -10.95 14.14
C ASP A 70 -9.37 -10.39 12.85
N THR A 71 -9.34 -9.06 12.70
CA THR A 71 -8.82 -8.42 11.48
C THR A 71 -7.68 -7.44 11.76
N THR A 72 -6.87 -7.23 10.73
CA THR A 72 -5.96 -6.07 10.68
C THR A 72 -5.87 -5.55 9.27
N HIS A 73 -6.13 -4.25 9.09
CA HIS A 73 -6.17 -3.58 7.80
C HIS A 73 -5.06 -2.53 7.71
N PHE A 74 -4.15 -2.70 6.76
CA PHE A 74 -3.00 -1.83 6.53
C PHE A 74 -3.22 -1.00 5.27
N LEU A 75 -3.21 0.32 5.44
CA LEU A 75 -3.21 1.27 4.32
C LEU A 75 -1.82 1.83 4.09
N SER A 76 -1.42 1.89 2.83
CA SER A 76 -0.12 2.41 2.41
C SER A 76 -0.22 3.18 1.10
N ASN A 77 0.82 3.94 0.77
CA ASN A 77 0.89 4.75 -0.46
C ASN A 77 -0.33 5.67 -0.64
N ILE A 78 -0.80 6.27 0.46
CA ILE A 78 -1.98 7.15 0.44
C ILE A 78 -1.62 8.45 -0.27
N ARG A 79 -2.35 8.75 -1.34
CA ARG A 79 -2.21 9.98 -2.12
C ARG A 79 -3.52 10.74 -2.03
N VAL A 80 -3.43 11.99 -1.58
CA VAL A 80 -4.57 12.90 -1.47
C VAL A 80 -4.43 14.00 -2.52
N GLN A 81 -5.48 14.20 -3.30
CA GLN A 81 -5.64 15.27 -4.26
C GLN A 81 -6.83 16.14 -3.83
N ILE A 82 -6.54 17.36 -3.42
CA ILE A 82 -7.52 18.36 -3.00
C ILE A 82 -7.03 19.73 -3.45
N LYS A 83 -7.94 20.57 -3.95
CA LYS A 83 -7.63 21.98 -4.23
C LYS A 83 -7.89 22.80 -2.97
N GLU A 84 -7.11 23.86 -2.78
CA GLU A 84 -7.22 24.70 -1.59
C GLU A 84 -8.64 25.28 -1.45
N GLY A 85 -9.23 25.11 -0.25
CA GLY A 85 -10.58 25.59 0.06
C GLY A 85 -11.73 24.68 -0.39
N GLU A 86 -11.46 23.61 -1.13
CA GLU A 86 -12.50 22.65 -1.54
C GLU A 86 -12.95 21.76 -0.38
N LYS A 87 -14.17 21.24 -0.52
CA LYS A 87 -14.81 20.32 0.43
C LYS A 87 -14.90 18.89 -0.09
N GLU A 88 -14.21 18.61 -1.19
CA GLU A 88 -14.10 17.29 -1.80
C GLU A 88 -12.64 16.98 -2.13
N ALA A 89 -12.22 15.74 -1.93
CA ALA A 89 -10.87 15.26 -2.17
C ALA A 89 -10.89 13.87 -2.80
N GLU A 90 -10.03 13.66 -3.78
CA GLU A 90 -9.76 12.35 -4.38
C GLU A 90 -8.60 11.68 -3.63
N VAL A 91 -8.77 10.42 -3.27
CA VAL A 91 -7.79 9.66 -2.51
C VAL A 91 -7.56 8.30 -3.15
N THR A 92 -6.29 7.95 -3.37
CA THR A 92 -5.89 6.61 -3.79
C THR A 92 -4.97 6.00 -2.75
N CYS A 93 -5.10 4.69 -2.51
CA CYS A 93 -4.19 3.96 -1.62
C CYS A 93 -4.17 2.45 -1.90
N ASN A 94 -3.16 1.79 -1.34
CA ASN A 94 -3.05 0.34 -1.33
C ASN A 94 -3.53 -0.19 0.03
N ALA A 95 -4.29 -1.27 0.02
CA ALA A 95 -4.77 -1.93 1.21
C ALA A 95 -4.33 -3.39 1.26
N VAL A 96 -3.86 -3.84 2.43
CA VAL A 96 -3.67 -5.25 2.76
C VAL A 96 -4.50 -5.55 4.00
N ALA A 97 -5.38 -6.54 3.92
CA ALA A 97 -6.24 -6.95 5.02
C ALA A 97 -5.99 -8.40 5.38
N TYR A 98 -5.78 -8.66 6.66
CA TYR A 98 -5.68 -9.99 7.25
C TYR A 98 -6.96 -10.30 8.00
N HIS A 99 -7.53 -11.48 7.77
CA HIS A 99 -8.75 -11.93 8.44
C HIS A 99 -8.53 -13.31 9.04
N TYR A 100 -8.89 -13.47 10.31
CA TYR A 100 -8.91 -14.75 11.01
C TYR A 100 -10.26 -14.95 11.69
N ARG A 101 -10.58 -16.21 12.02
CA ARG A 101 -11.73 -16.48 12.88
C ARG A 101 -11.50 -15.90 14.28
N PRO A 102 -12.56 -15.49 14.99
CA PRO A 102 -12.43 -14.84 16.29
C PRO A 102 -11.60 -15.68 17.28
N GLY A 103 -10.59 -15.05 17.88
CA GLY A 103 -9.67 -15.64 18.84
C GLY A 103 -8.65 -16.62 18.26
N THR A 104 -8.52 -16.73 16.92
CA THR A 104 -7.63 -17.72 16.28
C THR A 104 -6.36 -17.14 15.71
N GLY A 105 -6.25 -15.82 15.53
CA GLY A 105 -5.15 -15.19 14.77
C GLY A 105 -3.73 -15.44 15.32
N SER A 106 -3.60 -15.81 16.59
CA SER A 106 -2.32 -16.14 17.22
C SER A 106 -1.95 -17.64 17.18
N LEU A 107 -2.84 -18.49 16.64
CA LEU A 107 -2.63 -19.94 16.58
C LEU A 107 -1.82 -20.33 15.32
N PRO A 108 -0.90 -21.31 15.42
CA PRO A 108 0.04 -21.65 14.35
C PRO A 108 -0.60 -22.19 13.06
N ASP A 109 -1.79 -22.80 13.15
CA ASP A 109 -2.51 -23.39 12.01
C ASP A 109 -3.88 -22.72 11.77
N ALA A 110 -4.03 -21.47 12.20
CA ALA A 110 -5.28 -20.74 12.03
C ALA A 110 -5.62 -20.57 10.54
N LYS A 111 -6.89 -20.82 10.20
CA LYS A 111 -7.40 -20.46 8.88
C LYS A 111 -7.35 -18.95 8.73
N THR A 112 -6.71 -18.49 7.67
CA THR A 112 -6.53 -17.07 7.36
C THR A 112 -7.05 -16.76 5.97
N LEU A 113 -7.56 -15.55 5.77
CA LEU A 113 -7.75 -14.97 4.46
C LEU A 113 -7.04 -13.61 4.40
N VAL A 114 -6.06 -13.52 3.52
CA VAL A 114 -5.34 -12.26 3.24
C VAL A 114 -5.79 -11.73 1.89
N SER A 115 -6.00 -10.42 1.80
CA SER A 115 -6.37 -9.77 0.55
C SER A 115 -5.56 -8.51 0.31
N GLY A 116 -5.12 -8.32 -0.93
CA GLY A 116 -4.54 -7.07 -1.41
C GLY A 116 -5.49 -6.36 -2.36
N ALA A 117 -5.70 -5.07 -2.13
CA ALA A 117 -6.61 -4.24 -2.92
C ALA A 117 -6.02 -2.85 -3.21
N LEU A 118 -6.54 -2.23 -4.27
CA LEU A 118 -6.31 -0.82 -4.59
C LEU A 118 -7.61 -0.07 -4.38
N TYR A 119 -7.53 1.05 -3.68
CA TYR A 119 -8.69 1.92 -3.41
C TYR A 119 -8.58 3.19 -4.22
N ASP A 120 -9.69 3.54 -4.85
CA ASP A 120 -9.94 4.84 -5.47
C ASP A 120 -11.19 5.41 -4.79
N CYS A 121 -11.07 6.58 -4.17
CA CYS A 121 -12.07 7.08 -3.25
C CYS A 121 -12.29 8.57 -3.40
N LEU A 122 -13.53 8.98 -3.20
CA LEU A 122 -13.90 10.38 -3.03
C LEU A 122 -14.30 10.62 -1.57
N VAL A 123 -13.70 11.64 -0.97
CA VAL A 123 -13.90 12.03 0.42
C VAL A 123 -14.49 13.44 0.45
N VAL A 124 -15.45 13.69 1.32
CA VAL A 124 -16.14 14.97 1.42
C VAL A 124 -16.12 15.49 2.86
N TRP A 125 -16.13 16.81 3.00
CA TRP A 125 -16.26 17.47 4.29
C TRP A 125 -17.72 17.45 4.76
N ASP A 126 -17.98 16.86 5.93
CA ASP A 126 -19.27 16.88 6.59
C ASP A 126 -19.33 18.09 7.55
N GLU A 127 -20.14 19.09 7.23
CA GLU A 127 -20.30 20.28 8.06
C GLU A 127 -21.03 20.02 9.38
N GLY A 128 -21.88 19.00 9.44
CA GLY A 128 -22.67 18.69 10.62
C GLY A 128 -21.81 18.09 11.74
N GLU A 129 -20.90 17.21 11.37
CA GLU A 129 -19.99 16.54 12.32
C GLU A 129 -18.58 17.16 12.36
N GLY A 130 -18.23 18.02 11.39
CA GLY A 130 -16.91 18.63 11.30
C GLY A 130 -15.80 17.63 10.97
N LEU A 131 -16.12 16.62 10.14
CA LEU A 131 -15.22 15.53 9.79
C LEU A 131 -15.19 15.29 8.28
N TRP A 132 -14.03 14.87 7.77
CA TRP A 132 -13.95 14.29 6.43
C TRP A 132 -14.52 12.87 6.44
N LYS A 133 -15.32 12.52 5.43
CA LYS A 133 -15.98 11.21 5.30
C LYS A 133 -15.90 10.68 3.88
N ILE A 134 -15.77 9.37 3.75
CA ILE A 134 -15.74 8.69 2.45
C ILE A 134 -17.15 8.69 1.86
N ARG A 135 -17.30 9.20 0.63
CA ARG A 135 -18.56 9.25 -0.13
C ARG A 135 -18.62 8.23 -1.25
N GLU A 136 -17.50 7.98 -1.91
CA GLU A 136 -17.40 7.01 -3.00
C GLU A 136 -16.15 6.18 -2.78
N TRP A 137 -16.26 4.86 -2.99
CA TRP A 137 -15.15 3.94 -2.81
C TRP A 137 -15.19 2.83 -3.85
N GLU A 138 -14.26 2.88 -4.78
CA GLU A 138 -13.97 1.78 -5.69
C GLU A 138 -12.92 0.86 -5.07
N PHE A 139 -13.36 -0.34 -4.68
CA PHE A 139 -12.55 -1.40 -4.10
C PHE A 139 -12.11 -2.36 -5.22
N LYS A 140 -10.85 -2.27 -5.64
CA LYS A 140 -10.27 -3.18 -6.65
C LYS A 140 -9.49 -4.29 -5.96
N LEU A 141 -10.11 -5.45 -5.79
CA LEU A 141 -9.44 -6.63 -5.28
C LEU A 141 -8.42 -7.15 -6.29
N MET A 142 -7.13 -7.12 -5.94
CA MET A 142 -6.07 -7.55 -6.84
C MET A 142 -5.72 -9.02 -6.65
N TRP A 143 -5.62 -9.47 -5.40
CA TRP A 143 -5.26 -10.84 -5.07
C TRP A 143 -5.81 -11.23 -3.69
N ARG A 144 -5.92 -12.55 -3.48
CA ARG A 144 -6.25 -13.17 -2.21
C ARG A 144 -5.38 -14.39 -1.97
N GLU A 145 -5.10 -14.67 -0.71
CA GLU A 145 -4.36 -15.84 -0.26
C GLU A 145 -5.07 -16.45 0.96
N GLY A 146 -5.06 -17.78 1.06
CA GLY A 146 -5.66 -18.50 2.18
C GLY A 146 -7.07 -19.05 1.92
N ASP A 147 -7.83 -19.21 3.00
CA ASP A 147 -9.11 -19.93 3.05
C ASP A 147 -10.30 -18.95 3.02
N GLY A 148 -11.00 -18.91 1.89
CA GLY A 148 -12.20 -18.07 1.72
C GLY A 148 -13.36 -18.39 2.67
N SER A 149 -13.37 -19.57 3.31
CA SER A 149 -14.37 -19.92 4.31
C SER A 149 -14.28 -19.05 5.57
N VAL A 150 -13.17 -18.35 5.82
CA VAL A 150 -13.07 -17.34 6.88
C VAL A 150 -14.12 -16.25 6.70
N MET A 151 -14.42 -15.87 5.45
CA MET A 151 -15.40 -14.83 5.10
C MET A 151 -16.82 -15.37 4.92
N GLN A 152 -17.13 -16.54 5.48
CA GLN A 152 -18.47 -17.14 5.44
C GLN A 152 -19.00 -17.39 6.85
N PRO A 153 -20.30 -17.28 7.12
CA PRO A 153 -20.89 -17.73 8.37
C PRO A 153 -20.62 -19.23 8.59
N SER A 154 -20.33 -19.67 9.82
CA SER A 154 -20.19 -21.10 10.13
C SER A 154 -21.54 -21.81 9.98
N GLU A 155 -21.59 -22.96 9.30
CA GLU A 155 -22.83 -23.71 8.97
C GLU A 155 -23.64 -24.24 10.19
N VAL A 156 -23.19 -23.98 11.42
CA VAL A 156 -23.91 -24.40 12.63
C VAL A 156 -25.01 -23.38 12.96
N GLY A 157 -26.16 -23.50 12.28
CA GLY A 157 -27.41 -22.90 12.78
C GLY A 157 -28.35 -22.18 11.80
N ALA A 158 -28.22 -22.34 10.47
CA ALA A 158 -29.13 -21.67 9.53
C ALA A 158 -30.24 -22.62 9.02
N SER A 159 -31.33 -22.74 9.78
CA SER A 159 -32.64 -23.02 9.18
C SER A 159 -33.27 -21.69 8.75
N GLY A 160 -33.43 -21.49 7.44
CA GLY A 160 -34.32 -20.46 6.91
C GLY A 160 -33.65 -19.41 6.03
N ASP A 161 -34.12 -19.39 4.79
CA ASP A 161 -34.02 -18.36 3.76
C ASP A 161 -32.75 -18.36 2.88
N HIS A 162 -32.95 -18.80 1.64
CA HIS A 162 -31.92 -18.93 0.61
C HIS A 162 -31.68 -17.58 -0.08
N HIS A 163 -30.80 -16.75 0.50
CA HIS A 163 -30.05 -15.78 -0.28
C HIS A 163 -28.68 -16.38 -0.65
N LYS A 164 -28.38 -16.40 -1.95
CA LYS A 164 -27.14 -16.96 -2.50
C LYS A 164 -25.93 -16.23 -1.92
N PRO A 165 -24.89 -16.92 -1.44
CA PRO A 165 -23.68 -16.28 -0.94
C PRO A 165 -22.95 -15.53 -2.06
N MET A 166 -22.47 -14.32 -1.75
CA MET A 166 -21.76 -13.38 -2.64
C MET A 166 -20.41 -13.91 -3.18
N PHE A 167 -19.98 -15.10 -2.74
CA PHE A 167 -18.68 -15.69 -3.06
C PHE A 167 -18.83 -16.99 -3.84
N THR A 168 -19.13 -16.89 -5.13
CA THR A 168 -18.88 -18.00 -6.07
C THR A 168 -17.73 -17.66 -7.00
N ARG A 169 -16.75 -18.57 -7.01
CA ARG A 169 -15.54 -18.66 -7.84
C ARG A 169 -15.71 -18.07 -9.25
N THR A 170 -15.05 -16.95 -9.52
CA THR A 170 -14.83 -16.44 -10.88
C THR A 170 -13.49 -16.91 -11.45
N LYS A 171 -13.55 -17.29 -12.71
CA LYS A 171 -12.46 -17.84 -13.52
C LYS A 171 -11.39 -16.77 -13.77
N THR A 172 -10.14 -17.20 -13.74
CA THR A 172 -8.95 -16.43 -14.16
C THR A 172 -9.13 -15.82 -15.54
N ASN A 173 -9.00 -14.50 -15.66
CA ASN A 173 -8.99 -13.78 -16.93
C ASN A 173 -7.54 -13.66 -17.44
N PRO A 174 -7.21 -14.11 -18.67
CA PRO A 174 -5.86 -14.06 -19.21
C PRO A 174 -5.66 -12.79 -20.04
N HIS A 175 -5.38 -11.64 -19.41
CA HIS A 175 -4.82 -10.49 -20.12
C HIS A 175 -3.97 -9.64 -19.18
N THR A 176 -2.68 -9.98 -19.12
CA THR A 176 -1.63 -9.10 -18.59
C THR A 176 -0.37 -9.33 -19.41
N LYS A 177 -0.45 -8.92 -20.68
CA LYS A 177 0.71 -8.52 -21.47
C LYS A 177 0.42 -7.10 -21.93
N ASP A 178 1.47 -6.29 -21.95
CA ASP A 178 1.51 -4.88 -22.39
C ASP A 178 1.15 -3.82 -21.36
N ILE A 179 1.98 -3.70 -20.32
CA ILE A 179 2.33 -2.38 -19.75
C ILE A 179 3.84 -2.35 -19.46
N TYR A 180 4.64 -2.32 -20.52
CA TYR A 180 6.02 -1.82 -20.48
C TYR A 180 6.19 -0.88 -21.66
N LYS A 181 6.23 0.43 -21.35
CA LYS A 181 6.70 1.59 -22.15
C LYS A 181 5.73 2.76 -21.93
N ILE A 182 6.14 3.71 -21.11
CA ILE A 182 6.06 5.18 -21.27
C ILE A 182 6.52 5.74 -19.91
N VAL A 183 7.83 5.90 -19.74
CA VAL A 183 8.48 6.97 -18.95
C VAL A 183 9.90 7.12 -19.51
N GLN A 184 10.02 7.79 -20.64
CA GLN A 184 11.22 8.53 -21.00
C GLN A 184 10.73 9.89 -21.49
N ASN A 185 11.42 10.94 -21.03
CA ASN A 185 11.16 12.37 -21.21
C ASN A 185 10.24 13.00 -20.16
N ASN A 186 10.82 13.32 -18.99
CA ASN A 186 10.80 14.70 -18.50
C ASN A 186 11.80 14.85 -17.33
N GLU A 187 13.08 15.00 -17.66
CA GLU A 187 14.06 15.57 -16.74
C GLU A 187 14.04 17.09 -16.91
N GLN A 188 13.14 17.78 -16.20
CA GLN A 188 13.31 19.19 -15.81
C GLN A 188 12.46 19.47 -14.55
N ASN A 189 13.14 19.61 -13.42
CA ASN A 189 12.80 20.46 -12.27
C ASN A 189 14.03 20.41 -11.35
N MET A 190 14.99 21.34 -11.46
CA MET A 190 14.96 22.64 -10.77
C MET A 190 14.52 22.51 -9.31
N SER A 191 15.49 22.16 -8.47
CA SER A 191 15.48 22.35 -7.03
C SER A 191 15.41 23.84 -6.71
N ILE A 192 14.41 24.24 -5.93
CA ILE A 192 14.16 25.61 -5.45
C ILE A 192 15.12 26.03 -4.32
N PHE A 193 16.12 25.20 -3.97
CA PHE A 193 17.11 25.49 -2.93
C PHE A 193 18.57 25.39 -3.39
N ASP A 194 18.83 25.22 -4.69
CA ASP A 194 20.17 25.37 -5.25
C ASP A 194 20.38 26.82 -5.67
N THR A 195 20.80 27.67 -4.73
CA THR A 195 21.46 28.92 -5.09
C THR A 195 22.82 28.59 -5.69
N ASP A 196 22.90 28.64 -7.01
CA ASP A 196 24.13 28.75 -7.78
C ASP A 196 25.03 29.84 -7.19
N THR A 197 26.13 29.43 -6.56
CA THR A 197 27.35 30.24 -6.49
C THR A 197 28.45 29.49 -7.24
N ALA A 198 28.28 29.39 -8.55
CA ALA A 198 29.36 29.03 -9.46
C ALA A 198 29.36 30.03 -10.63
N GLY A 199 30.39 30.87 -10.69
CA GLY A 199 30.69 31.70 -11.86
C GLY A 199 30.46 33.21 -11.70
N LEU A 200 31.14 33.85 -10.75
CA LEU A 200 31.47 35.28 -10.84
C LEU A 200 32.99 35.44 -10.73
N PRO A 201 33.66 36.14 -11.66
CA PRO A 201 35.06 36.50 -11.50
C PRO A 201 35.17 37.52 -10.37
N ASP A 202 36.05 37.25 -9.39
CA ASP A 202 36.45 38.10 -8.26
C ASP A 202 35.47 39.25 -7.94
N SER A 203 34.29 38.90 -7.43
CA SER A 203 33.42 39.91 -6.84
C SER A 203 33.99 40.27 -5.47
N HIS A 204 34.87 41.26 -5.43
CA HIS A 204 35.09 42.05 -4.22
C HIS A 204 33.72 42.52 -3.73
N ARG A 205 33.25 41.94 -2.62
CA ARG A 205 32.05 42.43 -1.92
C ARG A 205 32.32 43.91 -1.61
N ALA A 206 31.43 44.81 -2.00
CA ALA A 206 31.58 46.27 -1.83
C ALA A 206 31.68 46.75 -0.36
N THR A 207 31.81 45.82 0.61
CA THR A 207 32.03 46.07 2.03
C THR A 207 33.47 45.82 2.49
N ASP A 208 34.38 45.36 1.61
CA ASP A 208 35.78 45.01 1.97
C ASP A 208 36.62 46.22 2.43
N SER A 209 36.07 47.45 2.38
CA SER A 209 36.77 48.68 2.76
C SER A 209 36.22 49.40 3.99
N ALA A 210 35.15 48.92 4.64
CA ALA A 210 34.50 49.68 5.73
C ALA A 210 35.01 49.34 7.14
N HIS A 211 35.60 48.16 7.36
CA HIS A 211 36.00 47.71 8.70
C HIS A 211 37.40 47.08 8.70
N ARG A 212 38.17 47.37 9.75
CA ARG A 212 39.50 46.78 9.98
C ARG A 212 39.36 45.27 10.18
N LYS A 213 40.13 44.49 9.43
CA LYS A 213 40.24 43.03 9.61
C LYS A 213 40.84 42.70 10.98
N ILE A 214 40.48 41.56 11.53
CA ILE A 214 40.99 41.08 12.81
C ILE A 214 42.36 40.46 12.55
N GLU A 215 43.41 41.10 13.05
CA GLU A 215 44.80 40.65 12.90
C GLU A 215 45.13 39.54 13.92
N LEU A 216 45.57 38.40 13.41
CA LEU A 216 46.19 37.31 14.15
C LEU A 216 47.71 37.37 13.95
N GLN A 217 48.48 37.04 14.98
CA GLN A 217 49.94 37.15 14.94
C GLN A 217 50.55 35.95 14.20
N GLN A 218 49.94 34.77 14.34
CA GLN A 218 50.44 33.52 13.74
C GLN A 218 49.28 32.62 13.28
N PRO A 219 49.49 31.74 12.28
CA PRO A 219 48.51 30.72 11.92
C PRO A 219 48.13 29.80 13.09
N ALA A 220 49.08 29.55 13.99
CA ALA A 220 48.85 28.81 15.22
C ALA A 220 47.78 29.46 16.12
N ASP A 221 47.57 30.78 16.06
CA ASP A 221 46.56 31.48 16.85
C ASP A 221 45.15 31.06 16.43
N LEU A 222 44.91 30.89 15.12
CA LEU A 222 43.60 30.46 14.61
C LEU A 222 43.30 29.03 15.07
N THR A 223 44.28 28.14 14.94
CA THR A 223 44.18 26.75 15.41
C THR A 223 43.96 26.70 16.92
N TYR A 224 44.66 27.54 17.68
CA TYR A 224 44.49 27.67 19.12
C TYR A 224 43.08 28.15 19.49
N LEU A 225 42.53 29.15 18.80
CA LEU A 225 41.17 29.65 19.03
C LEU A 225 40.12 28.57 18.76
N ILE A 226 40.25 27.82 17.66
CA ILE A 226 39.36 26.71 17.31
C ILE A 226 39.45 25.61 18.39
N ALA A 227 40.67 25.22 18.78
CA ALA A 227 40.90 24.18 19.78
C ALA A 227 40.40 24.58 21.17
N ASN A 228 40.60 25.83 21.58
CA ASN A 228 40.14 26.36 22.85
C ASN A 228 38.60 26.43 22.91
N LEU A 229 37.96 26.90 21.84
CA LEU A 229 36.50 26.92 21.76
C LEU A 229 35.91 25.50 21.76
N SER A 230 36.50 24.59 21.00
CA SER A 230 36.09 23.19 20.94
C SER A 230 36.23 22.50 22.30
N ARG A 231 37.30 22.78 23.04
CA ARG A 231 37.51 22.28 24.40
C ARG A 231 36.47 22.81 25.37
N SER A 232 36.24 24.13 25.39
CA SER A 232 35.24 24.74 26.27
C SER A 232 33.82 24.26 25.95
N ALA A 233 33.52 24.02 24.66
CA ALA A 233 32.26 23.43 24.23
C ALA A 233 32.11 22.00 24.77
N ARG A 234 33.15 21.16 24.65
CA ARG A 234 33.15 19.79 25.22
C ARG A 234 32.98 19.80 26.74
N GLU A 235 33.71 20.65 27.47
CA GLU A 235 33.57 20.77 28.92
C GLU A 235 32.14 21.14 29.34
N LYS A 236 31.47 22.03 28.58
CA LYS A 236 30.05 22.34 28.80
C LYS A 236 29.13 21.18 28.44
N LEU A 237 29.40 20.48 27.34
CA LEU A 237 28.64 19.29 26.97
C LEU A 237 28.76 18.21 28.04
N ASP A 238 29.94 17.94 28.55
CA ASP A 238 30.17 16.94 29.60
C ASP A 238 29.52 17.34 30.94
N LYS A 239 29.43 18.64 31.22
CA LYS A 239 28.70 19.13 32.41
C LYS A 239 27.19 18.91 32.31
N HIS A 240 26.60 19.09 31.12
CA HIS A 240 25.15 19.04 30.93
C HIS A 240 24.64 17.67 30.44
N PHE A 241 25.49 16.90 29.79
CA PHE A 241 25.29 15.54 29.31
C PHE A 241 26.46 14.66 29.79
N PRO A 242 26.54 14.37 31.11
CA PRO A 242 27.65 13.62 31.64
C PRO A 242 27.69 12.20 31.05
N PRO A 243 28.87 11.67 30.69
CA PRO A 243 29.00 10.34 30.10
C PRO A 243 28.37 9.23 30.95
N SER A 244 28.29 9.44 32.27
CA SER A 244 27.69 8.52 33.25
C SER A 244 26.16 8.55 33.32
N ALA A 245 25.49 9.55 32.71
CA ALA A 245 24.03 9.60 32.63
C ALA A 245 23.46 8.78 31.46
N SER A 246 24.31 8.31 30.54
CA SER A 246 23.93 7.23 29.64
C SER A 246 23.64 6.00 30.50
N GLN A 247 22.37 5.59 30.54
CA GLN A 247 21.87 4.60 31.49
C GLN A 247 22.75 3.34 31.47
N GLN A 248 23.33 3.00 32.62
CA GLN A 248 23.91 1.69 32.88
C GLN A 248 22.84 0.62 32.60
N GLY A 249 22.83 0.04 31.40
CA GLY A 249 21.95 -1.08 31.07
C GLY A 249 21.38 -1.12 29.64
N VAL A 250 21.44 -0.03 28.86
CA VAL A 250 20.99 -0.05 27.46
C VAL A 250 22.19 0.25 26.57
N SER A 251 22.56 -0.73 25.74
CA SER A 251 23.74 -0.73 24.87
C SER A 251 23.61 0.25 23.68
N GLY A 252 23.55 1.54 23.95
CA GLY A 252 23.54 2.57 22.92
C GLY A 252 24.22 3.83 23.42
N GLU A 253 25.17 4.36 22.64
CA GLU A 253 25.63 5.73 22.78
C GLU A 253 24.42 6.65 22.98
N ASP A 254 24.50 7.63 23.88
CA ASP A 254 23.44 8.62 24.07
C ASP A 254 23.21 9.37 22.75
N ALA A 255 22.18 8.96 22.01
CA ALA A 255 21.85 9.49 20.70
C ALA A 255 21.57 11.00 20.74
N MET A 256 21.06 11.49 21.87
CA MET A 256 20.83 12.93 22.08
C MET A 256 22.17 13.64 22.27
N ARG A 257 23.07 13.12 23.13
CA ARG A 257 24.42 13.67 23.32
C ARG A 257 25.17 13.76 21.99
N LYS A 258 25.17 12.68 21.20
CA LYS A 258 25.83 12.63 19.89
C LYS A 258 25.27 13.68 18.92
N ARG A 259 23.94 13.80 18.84
CA ARG A 259 23.30 14.80 17.98
C ARG A 259 23.64 16.23 18.39
N VAL A 260 23.71 16.51 19.69
CA VAL A 260 24.11 17.83 20.20
C VAL A 260 25.58 18.10 19.91
N GLU A 261 26.46 17.12 20.08
CA GLU A 261 27.88 17.21 19.75
C GLU A 261 28.11 17.54 18.26
N ASP A 262 27.37 16.90 17.36
CA ASP A 262 27.40 17.18 15.92
C ASP A 262 26.94 18.63 15.62
N LEU A 263 25.84 19.08 16.24
CA LEU A 263 25.31 20.43 16.03
C LEU A 263 26.29 21.50 16.52
N VAL A 264 26.91 21.29 17.68
CA VAL A 264 27.90 22.22 18.25
C VAL A 264 29.16 22.26 17.40
N SER A 265 29.64 21.10 16.95
CA SER A 265 30.81 21.02 16.06
C SER A 265 30.56 21.75 14.74
N ASN A 266 29.40 21.52 14.12
CA ASN A 266 29.00 22.23 12.90
C ASN A 266 28.86 23.74 13.11
N TYR A 267 28.32 24.17 14.26
CA TYR A 267 28.22 25.58 14.61
C TYR A 267 29.60 26.25 14.72
N ILE A 268 30.56 25.58 15.37
CA ILE A 268 31.95 26.07 15.49
C ILE A 268 32.57 26.21 14.09
N THR A 269 32.49 25.17 13.26
CA THR A 269 33.02 25.19 11.90
C THR A 269 32.42 26.32 11.07
N ASN A 270 31.10 26.48 11.08
CA ASN A 270 30.42 27.55 10.35
C ASN A 270 30.80 28.94 10.87
N THR A 271 30.98 29.10 12.19
CA THR A 271 31.37 30.39 12.78
C THR A 271 32.74 30.83 12.28
N PHE A 272 33.73 29.92 12.28
CA PHE A 272 35.07 30.23 11.78
C PHE A 272 35.10 30.39 10.25
N ALA A 273 34.31 29.63 9.51
CA ALA A 273 34.16 29.80 8.06
C ALA A 273 33.60 31.19 7.70
N LEU A 274 32.60 31.68 8.44
CA LEU A 274 32.03 33.02 8.27
C LEU A 274 32.97 34.14 8.73
N ALA A 275 33.79 33.87 9.76
CA ALA A 275 34.78 34.83 10.25
C ALA A 275 35.99 34.95 9.32
N LYS A 276 36.37 33.86 8.63
CA LYS A 276 37.58 33.74 7.81
C LYS A 276 37.86 34.91 6.86
N PRO A 277 36.89 35.45 6.09
CA PRO A 277 37.14 36.57 5.17
C PRO A 277 37.53 37.88 5.88
N ASN A 278 37.21 38.00 7.18
CA ASN A 278 37.48 39.18 8.00
C ASN A 278 38.70 39.02 8.92
N LEU A 279 39.42 37.89 8.83
CA LEU A 279 40.67 37.65 9.54
C LEU A 279 41.87 37.93 8.62
N SER A 280 42.93 38.50 9.18
CA SER A 280 44.24 38.65 8.53
C SER A 280 45.31 38.08 9.44
N ILE A 281 46.32 37.42 8.87
CA ILE A 281 47.49 36.95 9.64
C ILE A 281 48.71 37.66 9.06
N ASN A 282 49.36 38.52 9.85
CA ASN A 282 50.54 39.29 9.39
C ASN A 282 50.33 40.01 8.04
N GLY A 283 49.14 40.54 7.79
CA GLY A 283 48.80 41.22 6.52
C GLY A 283 48.53 40.31 5.32
N LEU A 284 48.57 38.97 5.47
CA LEU A 284 48.11 38.03 4.46
C LEU A 284 46.58 37.86 4.53
N SER A 285 45.95 37.84 3.35
CA SER A 285 44.50 37.65 3.19
C SER A 285 44.08 36.18 3.37
N SER A 286 42.78 35.93 3.52
CA SER A 286 42.22 34.59 3.73
C SER A 286 42.58 33.57 2.64
N THR A 287 42.79 34.03 1.41
CA THR A 287 43.12 33.20 0.24
C THR A 287 44.61 32.88 0.22
N GLU A 288 45.45 33.82 0.64
CA GLU A 288 46.90 33.61 0.82
C GLU A 288 47.18 32.72 2.04
N MET A 289 46.30 32.75 3.04
CA MET A 289 46.35 31.86 4.20
C MET A 289 46.11 30.39 3.82
N GLU A 290 45.16 30.10 2.93
CA GLU A 290 44.95 28.73 2.43
C GLU A 290 46.13 28.21 1.62
N THR A 291 46.72 29.06 0.78
CA THR A 291 47.88 28.68 -0.04
C THR A 291 49.15 28.56 0.80
N GLU A 292 49.35 29.38 1.82
CA GLU A 292 50.46 29.27 2.78
C GLU A 292 50.27 28.13 3.79
N LEU A 293 49.05 27.82 4.26
CA LEU A 293 48.80 26.58 5.04
C LEU A 293 49.03 25.33 4.18
N ALA A 294 48.61 25.35 2.90
CA ALA A 294 48.86 24.26 1.97
C ALA A 294 50.36 24.13 1.61
N ARG A 295 51.10 25.25 1.54
CA ARG A 295 52.57 25.26 1.34
C ARG A 295 53.33 24.84 2.59
N ALA A 296 52.93 25.31 3.76
CA ALA A 296 53.52 24.95 5.05
C ALA A 296 53.16 23.51 5.50
N GLY A 297 52.07 22.95 4.96
CA GLY A 297 51.72 21.53 5.08
C GLY A 297 52.58 20.61 4.20
N GLY A 298 53.41 21.16 3.31
CA GLY A 298 54.44 20.44 2.58
C GLY A 298 55.64 20.14 3.47
N GLU A 299 55.77 18.88 3.89
CA GLU A 299 56.94 18.30 4.57
C GLU A 299 57.19 18.72 6.03
N GLY A 300 56.12 18.85 6.83
CA GLY A 300 56.28 18.93 8.30
C GLY A 300 55.06 19.34 9.13
N GLY A 301 53.86 19.40 8.55
CA GLY A 301 52.71 20.09 9.14
C GLY A 301 51.47 19.26 9.42
N GLU A 302 51.54 17.92 9.39
CA GLU A 302 50.52 17.03 9.96
C GLU A 302 51.28 15.80 10.48
N GLU A 303 51.82 15.87 11.70
CA GLU A 303 51.67 14.69 12.54
C GLU A 303 50.16 14.60 12.79
N GLU A 304 49.43 14.01 11.84
CA GLU A 304 48.30 13.18 12.25
C GLU A 304 48.90 12.33 13.36
N GLU A 305 48.48 12.55 14.61
CA GLU A 305 48.68 11.58 15.66
C GLU A 305 47.95 10.32 15.19
N LEU A 306 48.61 9.56 14.29
CA LEU A 306 48.12 8.33 13.74
C LEU A 306 48.04 7.44 14.96
N ALA A 307 46.81 7.24 15.44
CA ALA A 307 46.58 6.43 16.61
C ALA A 307 47.37 5.12 16.44
N PRO A 308 48.11 4.67 17.46
CA PRO A 308 48.93 3.47 17.34
C PRO A 308 48.10 2.33 16.76
N PHE A 309 48.64 1.62 15.76
CA PHE A 309 47.93 0.55 15.07
C PHE A 309 47.39 -0.48 16.07
N ASP A 310 46.06 -0.50 16.25
CA ASP A 310 45.42 -1.45 17.16
C ASP A 310 45.31 -2.83 16.49
N SER A 311 46.29 -3.67 16.78
CA SER A 311 46.33 -5.07 16.33
C SER A 311 45.07 -5.87 16.69
N LYS A 312 44.37 -5.55 17.80
CA LYS A 312 43.13 -6.23 18.19
C LYS A 312 41.97 -5.78 17.32
N LEU A 313 41.89 -4.49 17.03
CA LEU A 313 40.88 -3.96 16.10
C LEU A 313 41.08 -4.52 14.70
N ALA A 314 42.33 -4.61 14.24
CA ALA A 314 42.67 -5.21 12.95
C ALA A 314 42.28 -6.70 12.88
N GLN A 315 42.57 -7.49 13.93
CA GLN A 315 42.13 -8.89 14.02
C GLN A 315 40.60 -9.00 14.00
N ARG A 316 39.90 -8.11 14.69
CA ARG A 316 38.43 -8.08 14.69
C ARG A 316 37.86 -7.72 13.32
N LEU A 317 38.49 -6.77 12.62
CA LEU A 317 38.11 -6.39 11.26
C LEU A 317 38.32 -7.56 10.28
N GLN A 318 39.44 -8.28 10.38
CA GLN A 318 39.69 -9.49 9.60
C GLN A 318 38.66 -10.60 9.89
N ALA A 319 38.33 -10.82 11.17
CA ALA A 319 37.33 -11.81 11.55
C ALA A 319 35.92 -11.46 11.03
N LEU A 320 35.54 -10.17 11.12
CA LEU A 320 34.26 -9.68 10.58
C LEU A 320 34.22 -9.78 9.06
N ALA A 321 35.32 -9.45 8.36
CA ALA A 321 35.41 -9.60 6.91
C ALA A 321 35.21 -11.07 6.49
N ALA A 322 35.89 -12.01 7.16
CA ALA A 322 35.71 -13.44 6.91
C ALA A 322 34.26 -13.92 7.20
N GLN A 323 33.62 -13.38 8.23
CA GLN A 323 32.19 -13.66 8.51
C GLN A 323 31.27 -13.12 7.41
N ILE A 324 31.51 -11.91 6.93
CA ILE A 324 30.75 -11.30 5.83
C ILE A 324 30.88 -12.16 4.57
N GLU A 325 32.09 -12.61 4.23
CA GLU A 325 32.32 -13.49 3.08
C GLU A 325 31.59 -14.83 3.22
N ALA A 326 31.69 -15.47 4.40
CA ALA A 326 31.00 -16.73 4.69
C ALA A 326 29.47 -16.59 4.59
N GLN A 327 28.90 -15.53 5.16
CA GLN A 327 27.46 -15.24 5.10
C GLN A 327 27.01 -14.91 3.68
N THR A 328 27.82 -14.18 2.92
CA THR A 328 27.53 -13.88 1.51
C THR A 328 27.50 -15.15 0.68
N LEU A 329 28.42 -16.08 0.90
CA LEU A 329 28.41 -17.40 0.25
C LEU A 329 27.19 -18.23 0.65
N GLN A 330 26.82 -18.24 1.93
CA GLN A 330 25.61 -18.92 2.42
C GLN A 330 24.35 -18.35 1.78
N LEU A 331 24.23 -17.02 1.70
CA LEU A 331 23.10 -16.34 1.07
C LEU A 331 23.03 -16.67 -0.42
N ALA A 332 24.15 -16.68 -1.12
CA ALA A 332 24.21 -17.07 -2.53
C ALA A 332 23.78 -18.52 -2.74
N ASN A 333 24.22 -19.44 -1.87
CA ASN A 333 23.80 -20.83 -1.93
C ASN A 333 22.30 -20.98 -1.65
N LEU A 334 21.79 -20.29 -0.63
CA LEU A 334 20.37 -20.30 -0.27
C LEU A 334 19.50 -19.74 -1.41
N ARG A 335 19.90 -18.63 -2.05
CA ARG A 335 19.21 -18.08 -3.22
C ARG A 335 19.16 -19.06 -4.39
N ARG A 336 20.17 -19.92 -4.53
CA ARG A 336 20.24 -20.93 -5.60
C ARG A 336 19.42 -22.19 -5.28
N THR A 337 19.47 -22.69 -4.04
CA THR A 337 18.87 -23.99 -3.69
C THR A 337 17.47 -23.87 -3.09
N ALA A 338 17.22 -22.87 -2.25
CA ALA A 338 15.98 -22.77 -1.47
C ALA A 338 14.71 -22.64 -2.34
N PRO A 339 14.67 -21.85 -3.43
CA PRO A 339 13.48 -21.79 -4.27
C PRO A 339 13.12 -23.15 -4.90
N GLY A 340 14.12 -23.87 -5.40
CA GLY A 340 13.91 -25.18 -6.02
C GLY A 340 13.49 -26.26 -5.01
N GLU A 341 14.15 -26.30 -3.85
CA GLU A 341 13.78 -27.25 -2.79
C GLU A 341 12.38 -26.99 -2.23
N THR A 342 12.02 -25.72 -2.06
CA THR A 342 10.68 -25.32 -1.56
C THR A 342 9.61 -25.62 -2.61
N ALA A 343 9.85 -25.31 -3.88
CA ALA A 343 8.94 -25.64 -4.96
C ALA A 343 8.69 -27.16 -5.05
N ARG A 344 9.74 -27.97 -4.96
CA ARG A 344 9.61 -29.44 -4.96
C ARG A 344 8.79 -29.95 -3.78
N LYS A 345 9.09 -29.48 -2.56
CA LYS A 345 8.31 -29.84 -1.36
C LYS A 345 6.84 -29.43 -1.49
N TRP A 346 6.58 -28.26 -2.08
CA TRP A 346 5.22 -27.79 -2.32
C TRP A 346 4.49 -28.63 -3.36
N GLU A 347 5.15 -28.99 -4.46
CA GLU A 347 4.62 -29.85 -5.51
C GLU A 347 4.27 -31.24 -4.97
N GLU A 348 5.18 -31.88 -4.24
CA GLU A 348 4.94 -33.17 -3.58
C GLU A 348 3.72 -33.09 -2.62
N GLY A 349 3.64 -32.04 -1.81
CA GLY A 349 2.51 -31.81 -0.91
C GLY A 349 1.19 -31.51 -1.65
N PHE A 350 1.25 -30.77 -2.76
CA PHE A 350 0.08 -30.43 -3.56
C PHE A 350 -0.50 -31.67 -4.26
N VAL A 351 0.35 -32.50 -4.87
CA VAL A 351 -0.06 -33.75 -5.51
C VAL A 351 -0.61 -34.74 -4.48
N GLY A 352 0.02 -34.85 -3.30
CA GLY A 352 -0.46 -35.67 -2.20
C GLY A 352 -1.86 -35.26 -1.73
N ARG A 353 -2.04 -33.97 -1.41
CA ARG A 353 -3.35 -33.42 -1.03
C ARG A 353 -4.39 -33.59 -2.13
N GLY A 354 -4.02 -33.39 -3.39
CA GLY A 354 -4.92 -33.58 -4.53
C GLY A 354 -5.48 -35.01 -4.60
N ARG A 355 -4.63 -36.02 -4.41
CA ARG A 355 -5.06 -37.43 -4.35
C ARG A 355 -6.01 -37.71 -3.19
N GLU A 356 -5.71 -37.20 -2.00
CA GLU A 356 -6.59 -37.36 -0.83
C GLU A 356 -7.96 -36.71 -1.05
N TRP A 357 -7.99 -35.52 -1.67
CA TRP A 357 -9.22 -34.84 -2.02
C TRP A 357 -10.02 -35.61 -3.07
N GLU A 358 -9.39 -36.09 -4.14
CA GLU A 358 -10.05 -36.94 -5.16
C GLU A 358 -10.65 -38.21 -4.55
N GLU A 359 -9.93 -38.87 -3.64
CA GLU A 359 -10.39 -40.08 -2.98
C GLU A 359 -11.60 -39.80 -2.08
N ARG A 360 -11.57 -38.72 -1.28
CA ARG A 360 -12.73 -38.29 -0.47
C ARG A 360 -13.93 -37.93 -1.33
N PHE A 361 -13.75 -37.12 -2.38
CA PHE A 361 -14.83 -36.75 -3.29
C PHE A 361 -15.41 -37.97 -4.00
N ALA A 362 -14.60 -38.97 -4.34
CA ALA A 362 -15.08 -40.21 -4.92
C ALA A 362 -15.91 -41.03 -3.92
N VAL A 363 -15.50 -41.08 -2.65
CA VAL A 363 -16.29 -41.75 -1.57
C VAL A 363 -17.61 -41.02 -1.32
N GLU A 364 -17.57 -39.70 -1.14
CA GLU A 364 -18.77 -38.88 -0.92
C GLU A 364 -19.71 -38.90 -2.12
N GLY A 365 -19.16 -38.86 -3.33
CA GLY A 365 -19.90 -38.96 -4.58
C GLY A 365 -20.62 -40.30 -4.71
N ARG A 366 -19.95 -41.41 -4.36
CA ARG A 366 -20.57 -42.74 -4.28
C ARG A 366 -21.70 -42.76 -3.25
N GLY A 367 -21.47 -42.23 -2.04
CA GLY A 367 -22.48 -42.15 -0.99
C GLY A 367 -23.70 -41.32 -1.39
N ARG A 368 -23.51 -40.16 -2.03
CA ARG A 368 -24.60 -39.34 -2.58
C ARG A 368 -25.37 -40.04 -3.68
N MET A 369 -24.68 -40.79 -4.55
CA MET A 369 -25.33 -41.53 -5.63
C MET A 369 -26.16 -42.71 -5.09
N GLU A 370 -25.68 -43.39 -4.04
CA GLU A 370 -26.47 -44.41 -3.33
C GLU A 370 -27.69 -43.80 -2.63
N LEU A 371 -27.52 -42.64 -1.98
CA LEU A 371 -28.63 -41.94 -1.34
C LEU A 371 -29.67 -41.48 -2.37
N ALA A 372 -29.23 -40.98 -3.54
CA ALA A 372 -30.09 -40.59 -4.65
C ALA A 372 -30.83 -41.78 -5.29
N ARG A 373 -30.23 -42.98 -5.32
CA ARG A 373 -30.92 -44.20 -5.76
C ARG A 373 -32.06 -44.62 -4.82
N GLY A 374 -32.01 -44.20 -3.56
CA GLY A 374 -33.08 -44.45 -2.58
C GLY A 374 -34.19 -43.40 -2.57
N VAL A 375 -34.02 -42.28 -3.30
CA VAL A 375 -35.03 -41.23 -3.40
C VAL A 375 -35.87 -41.48 -4.64
N ASP A 376 -37.07 -42.04 -4.43
CA ASP A 376 -38.11 -42.08 -5.45
C ASP A 376 -38.67 -40.66 -5.60
N VAL A 377 -38.28 -39.98 -6.68
CA VAL A 377 -38.90 -38.71 -7.06
C VAL A 377 -40.25 -39.07 -7.64
N GLY A 378 -41.27 -39.12 -6.78
CA GLY A 378 -42.65 -39.39 -7.16
C GLY A 378 -43.11 -38.37 -8.20
N VAL A 379 -42.94 -38.70 -9.48
CA VAL A 379 -43.52 -37.95 -10.59
C VAL A 379 -45.02 -38.20 -10.50
N SER A 380 -45.71 -37.31 -9.80
CA SER A 380 -47.16 -37.35 -9.74
C SER A 380 -47.72 -37.21 -11.15
N GLU A 381 -48.86 -37.86 -11.41
CA GLU A 381 -49.61 -37.78 -12.66
C GLU A 381 -49.69 -36.33 -13.15
N VAL A 382 -49.23 -36.10 -14.39
CA VAL A 382 -49.19 -34.76 -15.01
C VAL A 382 -50.63 -34.26 -15.10
N LYS A 383 -51.00 -33.34 -14.20
CA LYS A 383 -52.35 -32.77 -14.18
C LYS A 383 -52.68 -32.18 -15.55
N ARG A 384 -53.80 -32.61 -16.12
CA ARG A 384 -54.34 -32.15 -17.42
C ARG A 384 -53.55 -32.62 -18.65
N GLN A 385 -52.84 -33.75 -18.56
CA GLN A 385 -52.20 -34.40 -19.72
C GLN A 385 -53.15 -34.54 -20.92
N GLU A 386 -54.39 -34.98 -20.68
CA GLU A 386 -55.40 -35.14 -21.73
C GLU A 386 -55.80 -33.80 -22.40
N GLU A 387 -55.77 -32.69 -21.65
CA GLU A 387 -56.04 -31.36 -22.22
C GLU A 387 -54.88 -30.89 -23.11
N VAL A 388 -53.64 -31.15 -22.69
CA VAL A 388 -52.44 -30.83 -23.48
C VAL A 388 -52.42 -31.64 -24.78
N GLU A 389 -52.68 -32.94 -24.71
CA GLU A 389 -52.75 -33.81 -25.88
C GLU A 389 -53.88 -33.40 -26.84
N ARG A 390 -55.03 -32.98 -26.30
CA ARG A 390 -56.15 -32.48 -27.11
C ARG A 390 -55.80 -31.16 -27.78
N SER A 391 -55.24 -30.21 -27.03
CA SER A 391 -54.81 -28.92 -27.58
C SER A 391 -53.74 -29.08 -28.66
N TRP A 392 -52.83 -30.04 -28.49
CA TRP A 392 -51.83 -30.36 -29.49
C TRP A 392 -52.46 -30.89 -30.78
N ARG A 393 -53.38 -31.86 -30.64
CA ARG A 393 -54.09 -32.47 -31.78
C ARG A 393 -54.93 -31.45 -32.55
N ASP A 394 -55.66 -30.60 -31.84
CA ASP A 394 -56.42 -29.49 -32.44
C ASP A 394 -55.49 -28.51 -33.16
N GLY A 395 -54.32 -28.22 -32.58
CA GLY A 395 -53.29 -27.39 -33.18
C GLY A 395 -52.76 -27.98 -34.49
N GLU A 396 -52.44 -29.27 -34.49
CA GLU A 396 -51.97 -30.01 -35.67
C GLU A 396 -53.01 -30.03 -36.79
N GLU A 397 -54.29 -30.27 -36.47
CA GLU A 397 -55.39 -30.26 -37.43
C GLU A 397 -55.55 -28.87 -38.08
N ARG A 398 -55.57 -27.80 -37.26
CA ARG A 398 -55.67 -26.42 -37.75
C ARG A 398 -54.49 -26.03 -38.63
N LEU A 399 -53.28 -26.45 -38.26
CA LEU A 399 -52.08 -26.27 -39.08
C LEU A 399 -52.17 -27.03 -40.41
N GLY A 400 -52.74 -28.24 -40.40
CA GLY A 400 -53.05 -29.00 -41.61
C GLY A 400 -54.01 -28.27 -42.55
N VAL A 401 -55.11 -27.73 -42.02
CA VAL A 401 -56.08 -26.93 -42.77
C VAL A 401 -55.45 -25.64 -43.32
N LEU A 402 -54.62 -24.97 -42.52
CA LEU A 402 -53.91 -23.77 -42.96
C LEU A 402 -52.96 -24.10 -44.12
N LYS A 403 -52.18 -25.18 -43.99
CA LYS A 403 -51.23 -25.63 -45.01
C LYS A 403 -51.91 -25.94 -46.34
N THR A 404 -53.07 -26.60 -46.32
CA THR A 404 -53.82 -26.90 -47.56
C THR A 404 -54.53 -25.67 -48.12
N GLY A 405 -55.04 -24.79 -47.26
CA GLY A 405 -55.73 -23.55 -47.65
C GLY A 405 -54.81 -22.47 -48.23
N MET A 406 -53.57 -22.36 -47.75
CA MET A 406 -52.60 -21.34 -48.17
C MET A 406 -52.40 -21.28 -49.69
N GLY A 407 -52.32 -22.43 -50.38
CA GLY A 407 -52.14 -22.47 -51.83
C GLY A 407 -53.29 -21.80 -52.59
N SER A 408 -54.53 -21.99 -52.12
CA SER A 408 -55.71 -21.36 -52.72
C SER A 408 -55.74 -19.84 -52.50
N THR A 409 -55.32 -19.39 -51.31
CA THR A 409 -55.25 -17.97 -50.98
C THR A 409 -54.17 -17.26 -51.79
N VAL A 410 -53.00 -17.89 -51.95
CA VAL A 410 -51.92 -17.38 -52.82
C VAL A 410 -52.38 -17.33 -54.28
N ALA A 411 -53.06 -18.36 -54.79
CA ALA A 411 -53.60 -18.33 -56.15
C ALA A 411 -54.63 -17.21 -56.37
N ARG A 412 -55.48 -16.94 -55.38
CA ARG A 412 -56.42 -15.79 -55.41
C ARG A 412 -55.68 -14.46 -55.38
N LEU A 413 -54.63 -14.34 -54.57
CA LEU A 413 -53.78 -13.15 -54.50
C LEU A 413 -53.09 -12.89 -55.84
N GLU A 414 -52.46 -13.89 -56.44
CA GLU A 414 -51.79 -13.78 -57.74
C GLU A 414 -52.79 -13.40 -58.84
N LYS A 415 -53.99 -14.02 -58.86
CA LYS A 415 -55.04 -13.62 -59.79
C LYS A 415 -55.51 -12.18 -59.57
N ALA A 416 -55.60 -11.72 -58.32
CA ALA A 416 -55.94 -10.34 -58.00
C ALA A 416 -54.84 -9.37 -58.45
N LYS A 417 -53.56 -9.72 -58.26
CA LYS A 417 -52.43 -8.93 -58.77
C LYS A 417 -52.46 -8.80 -60.29
N MET A 418 -52.64 -9.91 -61.02
CA MET A 418 -52.77 -9.87 -62.48
C MET A 418 -53.94 -9.00 -62.93
N ALA A 419 -55.06 -9.02 -62.20
CA ALA A 419 -56.21 -8.16 -62.51
C ALA A 419 -55.90 -6.67 -62.27
N VAL A 420 -55.10 -6.34 -61.25
CA VAL A 420 -54.62 -4.97 -61.00
C VAL A 420 -53.66 -4.53 -62.10
N GLU A 421 -52.67 -5.35 -62.47
CA GLU A 421 -51.72 -5.04 -63.55
C GLU A 421 -52.43 -4.75 -64.88
N VAL A 422 -53.43 -5.58 -65.26
CA VAL A 422 -54.24 -5.35 -66.47
C VAL A 422 -55.10 -4.08 -66.38
N ALA A 423 -55.50 -3.68 -65.17
CA ALA A 423 -56.24 -2.44 -64.96
C ALA A 423 -55.35 -1.18 -65.01
N GLU A 424 -54.06 -1.31 -64.73
CA GLU A 424 -53.08 -0.21 -64.79
C GLU A 424 -52.47 -0.01 -66.19
N GLU A 425 -52.54 -1.01 -67.09
CA GLU A 425 -52.07 -0.90 -68.49
C GLU A 425 -53.08 -0.28 -69.49
N LYS A 426 -54.25 0.17 -69.02
CA LYS A 426 -55.24 0.93 -69.80
C LYS A 426 -55.34 2.38 -69.35
#